data_AF-A0A519P9W5-F1
#
_entry.id   AF-A0A519P9W5-F1
#
_cell.length_a   1.000
_cell.length_b   1.000
_cell.length_c   1.000
_cell.angle_alpha   90.00
_cell.angle_beta   90.00
_cell.angle_gamma   90.00
#
_symmetry.space_group_name_H-M   'P 1'
#
loop_
_entity.id
_entity.type
_entity.pdbx_description
1 polymer ?
#
loop_
_entity_poly.entity_id
_entity_poly.type
_entity_poly.pdbx_seq_one_letter_code
_entity_poly.pdbx_strand_id
1 'polypeptide(L)' 'MNRWLAIAPLAALVALGLLFGLFSLKRDPQVKPDALVGKQLPDLVLPTLDTGRPIRLLDAAAPAPVLVNIFASW' A
#
# COMPACT_ATOMS: atom_id res chain seq x y z
N MET A 1 -25.49 -35.75 -21.41
CA MET A 1 -24.71 -34.68 -20.73
C MET A 1 -24.59 -33.48 -21.65
N ASN A 2 -24.90 -32.28 -21.15
CA ASN A 2 -24.86 -31.06 -21.94
C ASN A 2 -23.39 -30.68 -22.21
N ARG A 3 -22.95 -30.81 -23.46
CA ARG A 3 -21.54 -30.64 -23.89
C ARG A 3 -20.97 -29.27 -23.50
N TRP A 4 -21.85 -28.28 -23.34
CA TRP A 4 -21.54 -26.93 -22.88
C TRP A 4 -21.01 -26.85 -21.45
N LEU A 5 -21.46 -27.73 -20.55
CA LEU A 5 -20.96 -27.74 -19.16
C LEU A 5 -19.49 -28.21 -19.08
N ALA A 6 -19.03 -29.01 -20.04
CA ALA A 6 -17.63 -29.43 -20.09
C ALA A 6 -16.66 -28.29 -20.47
N ILE A 7 -17.17 -27.23 -21.11
CA ILE A 7 -16.37 -26.07 -21.56
C ILE A 7 -16.33 -24.97 -20.49
N ALA A 8 -17.25 -24.98 -19.53
CA ALA A 8 -17.37 -23.95 -18.50
C ALA A 8 -16.06 -23.68 -17.71
N PRO A 9 -15.24 -24.69 -17.32
CA PRO A 9 -13.99 -24.43 -16.60
C PRO A 9 -12.96 -23.66 -17.45
N LEU A 10 -12.87 -23.97 -18.75
CA LEU A 10 -11.99 -23.27 -19.68
C LEU A 10 -12.43 -21.82 -19.89
N ALA A 11 -13.74 -21.60 -20.05
CA ALA A 11 -14.29 -20.26 -20.17
C ALA A 11 -14.03 -19.41 -18.91
N ALA A 12 -14.18 -20.00 -17.72
CA ALA A 12 -13.87 -19.32 -16.46
C ALA A 12 -12.39 -18.95 -16.36
N LEU A 13 -11.49 -19.85 -16.77
CA LEU A 13 -10.05 -19.60 -16.73
C LEU A 13 -9.65 -18.46 -17.69
N VAL A 14 -10.21 -18.43 -18.90
CA VAL A 14 -10.00 -17.34 -19.85
C VAL A 14 -10.53 -16.01 -19.31
N ALA A 15 -11.74 -16.02 -18.73
CA ALA A 15 -12.34 -14.84 -18.14
C ALA A 15 -11.49 -14.26 -17.00
N LEU A 16 -10.98 -15.12 -16.11
CA LEU A 16 -10.08 -14.70 -15.03
C LEU A 16 -8.75 -14.17 -15.57
N GLY A 17 -8.15 -14.84 -16.57
CA GLY A 17 -6.92 -14.37 -17.21
C GLY A 17 -7.07 -12.97 -17.82
N LEU A 18 -8.19 -12.71 -18.50
CA LEU A 18 -8.51 -11.39 -19.03
C LEU A 18 -8.73 -10.35 -17.93
N LEU A 19 -9.52 -10.69 -16.90
CA LEU A 19 -9.78 -9.79 -15.77
C LEU A 19 -8.48 -9.36 -15.10
N PHE A 20 -7.63 -10.30 -14.74
CA PHE A 20 -6.40 -9.98 -14.03
C PHE A 20 -5.37 -9.30 -14.94
N GLY A 21 -5.19 -9.77 -16.18
CA GLY A 21 -4.22 -9.20 -17.12
C GLY A 21 -4.56 -7.78 -17.56
N LEU A 22 -5.84 -7.45 -17.72
CA LEU A 22 -6.28 -6.12 -18.14
C LEU A 22 -6.36 -5.12 -17.00
N PHE A 23 -6.80 -5.54 -15.81
CA PHE A 23 -7.14 -4.62 -14.72
C PHE A 23 -6.20 -4.67 -13.51
N SER A 24 -5.63 -5.84 -13.17
CA SER A 24 -4.95 -6.02 -11.88
C SER A 24 -3.42 -6.02 -11.99
N LEU A 25 -2.87 -6.68 -13.03
CA LEU A 25 -1.42 -6.87 -13.16
C LEU A 25 -0.63 -5.61 -13.58
N LYS A 26 -1.31 -4.55 -14.00
CA LYS A 26 -0.65 -3.31 -14.48
C LYS A 26 -0.40 -2.28 -13.38
N ARG A 27 -0.83 -2.53 -12.16
CA ARG A 27 -0.67 -1.56 -11.06
C ARG A 27 0.79 -1.57 -10.61
N ASP A 28 1.49 -0.46 -10.86
CA ASP A 28 2.83 -0.25 -10.33
C ASP A 28 2.74 -0.09 -8.79
N PRO A 29 3.31 -1.01 -7.99
CA PRO A 29 3.33 -0.88 -6.54
C PRO A 29 4.35 0.15 -6.05
N GLN A 30 5.25 0.62 -6.92
CA GLN A 30 6.34 1.54 -6.60
C GLN A 30 5.98 3.01 -6.86
N VAL A 31 4.70 3.39 -6.83
CA VAL A 31 4.32 4.81 -6.88
C VAL A 31 4.90 5.50 -5.65
N LYS A 32 6.03 6.19 -5.86
CA LYS A 32 6.64 7.08 -4.88
C LYS A 32 5.99 8.45 -5.11
N PRO A 33 5.12 8.93 -4.21
CA PRO A 33 4.61 10.29 -4.31
C PRO A 33 5.78 11.27 -4.40
N ASP A 34 5.58 12.36 -5.14
CA ASP A 34 6.60 13.37 -5.43
C ASP A 34 7.48 13.71 -4.23
N ALA A 35 8.76 14.01 -4.49
CA ALA A 35 9.70 14.39 -3.44
C ALA A 35 9.11 15.53 -2.59
N LEU A 36 8.72 15.22 -1.34
CA LEU A 36 8.11 16.15 -0.39
C LEU A 36 9.10 17.19 0.17
N VAL A 37 10.13 17.53 -0.62
CA VAL A 37 11.16 18.51 -0.26
C VAL A 37 10.50 19.87 -0.05
N GLY A 38 10.75 20.48 1.10
CA GLY A 38 10.16 21.77 1.48
C GLY A 38 8.72 21.68 2.00
N LYS A 39 8.11 20.49 2.07
CA LYS A 39 6.84 20.29 2.79
C LYS A 39 7.12 20.15 4.28
N GLN A 40 6.27 20.77 5.10
CA GLN A 40 6.35 20.64 6.55
C GLN A 40 5.96 19.21 6.96
N LEU A 41 6.61 18.70 8.01
CA LEU A 41 6.17 17.47 8.67
C LEU A 41 4.72 17.64 9.15
N PRO A 42 3.80 16.70 8.87
CA PRO A 42 2.42 16.80 9.32
C PRO A 42 2.31 16.84 10.85
N ASP A 43 1.37 17.62 11.38
CA ASP A 43 1.03 17.60 12.81
C ASP A 43 0.13 16.38 13.10
N LEU A 44 0.78 15.24 13.36
CA LEU A 44 0.13 13.96 13.59
C LEU A 44 0.42 13.46 15.01
N VAL A 45 -0.58 12.85 15.64
CA VAL A 45 -0.42 12.13 16.92
C VAL A 45 -0.50 10.64 16.65
N LEU A 46 0.56 9.91 16.99
CA LEU A 46 0.64 8.45 16.83
C LEU A 46 0.90 7.78 18.19
N PRO A 47 0.38 6.57 18.42
CA PRO A 47 0.78 5.77 19.56
C PRO A 47 2.22 5.26 19.38
N THR A 48 3.01 5.25 20.46
CA THR A 48 4.31 4.57 20.46
C THR A 48 4.14 3.06 20.44
N LEU A 49 5.12 2.35 19.89
CA LEU A 49 5.05 0.89 19.75
C LEU A 49 5.19 0.15 21.09
N ASP A 50 5.92 0.72 22.05
CA ASP A 50 6.25 0.09 23.33
C ASP A 50 5.14 0.21 24.38
N THR A 51 4.48 1.37 24.47
CA THR A 51 3.52 1.69 25.52
C THR A 51 2.15 2.10 24.99
N GLY A 52 2.02 2.30 23.68
CA GLY A 52 0.79 2.84 23.07
C GLY A 52 0.55 4.31 23.41
N ARG A 53 1.51 4.99 24.07
CA ARG A 53 1.34 6.38 24.50
C ARG A 53 1.20 7.28 23.27
N PRO A 54 0.23 8.21 23.23
CA PRO A 54 0.15 9.18 22.16
C PRO A 54 1.35 10.14 22.21
N ILE A 55 2.04 10.28 21.08
CA ILE A 55 3.12 11.24 20.87
C ILE A 55 2.87 12.03 19.58
N ARG A 56 3.13 13.34 19.63
CA ARG A 56 3.10 14.19 18.45
C ARG A 56 4.37 13.99 17.64
N LEU A 57 4.23 13.80 16.33
CA LEU A 57 5.35 13.53 15.43
C LEU A 57 6.36 14.69 15.41
N LEU A 58 5.87 15.94 15.49
CA LEU A 58 6.70 17.14 15.57
C LEU A 58 7.58 17.17 16.83
N ASP A 59 7.03 16.75 17.97
CA ASP A 59 7.75 16.71 19.24
C ASP A 59 8.79 15.57 19.22
N ALA A 60 8.46 14.43 18.61
CA ALA A 60 9.37 13.31 18.42
C ALA A 60 10.50 13.60 17.40
N ALA A 61 10.28 14.55 16.50
CA ALA A 61 11.24 14.98 15.48
C ALA A 61 12.20 16.09 15.97
N ALA A 62 12.15 16.44 17.26
CA ALA A 62 12.99 17.46 17.86
C ALA A 62 14.13 16.86 18.72
N PRO A 63 15.34 17.43 18.69
CA PRO A 63 15.78 18.53 17.80
C PRO A 63 16.07 18.04 16.36
N ALA A 64 15.93 18.95 15.40
CA ALA A 64 16.24 18.67 13.99
C ALA A 64 17.76 18.72 13.71
N PRO A 65 18.27 18.05 12.64
CA PRO A 65 17.53 17.23 11.68
C PRO A 65 17.32 15.80 12.17
N VAL A 66 16.23 15.16 11.73
CA VAL A 66 15.93 13.76 12.02
C VAL A 66 15.77 12.96 10.74
N LEU A 67 16.18 11.69 10.78
CA LEU A 67 15.88 10.71 9.75
C LEU A 67 14.58 10.01 10.10
N VAL A 68 13.58 10.12 9.23
CA VAL A 68 12.30 9.42 9.38
C VAL A 68 12.32 8.19 8.47
N ASN A 69 12.19 7.00 9.06
CA ASN A 69 12.06 5.74 8.32
C ASN A 69 10.61 5.24 8.38
N ILE A 70 9.95 5.17 7.23
CA ILE A 70 8.59 4.64 7.10
C ILE A 70 8.69 3.23 6.56
N PHE A 71 8.26 2.24 7.35
CA PHE A 71 8.33 0.84 6.98
C PHE A 71 7.08 0.08 7.43
N ALA A 72 6.89 -1.10 6.85
CA ALA A 72 5.92 -2.10 7.28
C ALA A 72 6.58 -3.49 7.19
N SER A 73 6.31 -4.37 8.15
CA SER A 73 6.66 -5.79 8.08
C SER A 73 5.43 -6.58 7.68
N TRP A 74 5.58 -7.41 6.65
CA TRP A 74 4.54 -8.30 6.11
C TRP A 74 4.79 -9.72 6.62
#